data_AF-K9SK73-F1
#
_entry.id   AF-K9SK73-F1
#
_cell.length_a   1.000
_cell.length_b   1.000
_cell.length_c   1.000
_cell.angle_alpha   90.00
_cell.angle_beta   90.00
_cell.angle_gamma   90.00
#
_symmetry.space_group_name_H-M   'P 1'
#
loop_
_entity.id
_entity.type
_entity.pdbx_description
1 polymer ?
#
loop_
_entity_poly.entity_id
_entity_poly.type
_entity_poly.pdbx_seq_one_letter_code
_entity_poly.pdbx_strand_id
1 'polypeptide(L)'
;MELWEKIGRQRVQYIVDSYQLYGDEIADFNDYLTDLLQAYMSPQIELALVETIAATWSEIPSIRGLPFIKKVHQLLKHWEDPSNFKPLISPDQFFQIANLDPAPVFGNNYNSLPTPESKS
;
A
#
# COMPACT_ATOMS: atom_id res chain seq x y z
N MET A 1 -10.17 6.81 18.70
CA MET A 1 -9.54 6.02 17.63
C MET A 1 -9.97 4.58 17.84
N GLU A 2 -10.80 4.10 16.93
CA GLU A 2 -11.32 2.74 16.91
C GLU A 2 -10.18 1.73 16.70
N LEU A 3 -10.32 0.51 17.21
CA LEU A 3 -9.28 -0.54 17.08
C LEU A 3 -8.86 -0.76 15.61
N TRP A 4 -9.82 -0.72 14.69
CA TRP A 4 -9.59 -0.89 13.26
C TRP A 4 -8.75 0.22 12.64
N GLU A 5 -8.89 1.47 13.10
CA GLU A 5 -8.06 2.58 12.64
C GLU A 5 -6.60 2.41 13.10
N LYS A 6 -6.39 1.89 14.32
CA LYS A 6 -5.04 1.59 14.83
C LYS A 6 -4.37 0.47 14.02
N ILE A 7 -5.12 -0.59 13.73
CA ILE A 7 -4.63 -1.71 12.91
C ILE A 7 -4.27 -1.23 11.51
N GLY A 8 -5.13 -0.42 10.87
CA GLY A 8 -4.85 0.15 9.54
C GLY A 8 -3.57 1.00 9.54
N ARG A 9 -3.39 1.88 10.53
CA ARG A 9 -2.16 2.67 10.68
C ARG A 9 -0.92 1.79 10.86
N GLN A 10 -1.01 0.73 11.67
CA GLN A 10 0.09 -0.21 11.87
C GLN A 10 0.46 -0.96 10.58
N ARG A 11 -0.52 -1.32 9.75
CA ARG A 11 -0.28 -1.99 8.46
C ARG A 11 0.42 -1.06 7.47
N VAL A 12 -0.02 0.19 7.36
CA VAL A 12 0.65 1.22 6.55
C VAL A 12 2.10 1.40 7.01
N GLN A 13 2.30 1.52 8.33
CA GLN A 13 3.61 1.68 8.93
C GLN A 13 4.51 0.47 8.65
N TYR A 14 3.99 -0.75 8.76
CA TYR A 14 4.71 -1.97 8.43
C TYR A 14 5.23 -2.01 7.00
N ILE A 15 4.43 -1.55 6.01
CA ILE A 15 4.87 -1.47 4.61
C ILE A 15 6.02 -0.45 4.47
N VAL A 16 5.87 0.74 5.08
CA VAL A 16 6.89 1.79 5.05
C VAL A 16 8.23 1.30 5.63
N ASP A 17 8.17 0.61 6.77
CA ASP A 17 9.35 0.06 7.45
C ASP A 17 10.00 -1.08 6.67
N SER A 18 9.19 -2.01 6.14
CA SER A 18 9.68 -3.18 5.40
C SER A 18 10.48 -2.79 4.15
N TYR A 19 10.12 -1.66 3.53
CA TYR A 19 10.75 -1.15 2.33
C TYR A 19 11.71 0.03 2.57
N GLN A 20 11.87 0.47 3.83
CA GLN A 20 12.74 1.59 4.20
C GLN A 20 12.41 2.87 3.39
N LEU A 21 11.12 3.19 3.28
CA LEU A 21 10.63 4.21 2.35
C LEU A 21 10.90 5.66 2.79
N TYR A 22 11.35 5.89 4.01
CA TYR A 22 11.53 7.23 4.59
C TYR A 22 12.51 8.14 3.84
N GLY A 23 13.51 7.57 3.15
CA GLY A 23 14.61 8.36 2.61
C GLY A 23 15.40 9.08 3.72
N ASP A 24 15.99 10.23 3.38
CA ASP A 24 16.82 11.01 4.32
C ASP A 24 15.98 11.96 5.20
N GLU A 25 14.80 12.36 4.73
CA GLU A 25 13.92 13.36 5.36
C GLU A 25 12.78 12.68 6.16
N ILE A 26 13.14 11.91 7.18
CA ILE A 26 12.21 11.07 7.95
C ILE A 26 11.06 11.88 8.57
N ALA A 27 11.35 13.06 9.12
CA ALA A 27 10.33 13.90 9.76
C ALA A 27 9.28 14.38 8.75
N ASP A 28 9.73 14.96 7.64
CA ASP A 28 8.83 15.47 6.58
C ASP A 28 8.02 14.33 5.94
N PHE A 29 8.63 13.15 5.76
CA PHE A 29 7.89 11.98 5.29
C PHE A 29 6.78 11.56 6.25
N ASN A 30 7.06 11.53 7.55
CA ASN A 30 6.08 11.13 8.57
C ASN A 30 4.94 12.14 8.69
N ASP A 31 5.24 13.43 8.63
CA ASP A 31 4.22 14.48 8.62
C ASP A 31 3.31 14.32 7.38
N TYR A 32 3.92 14.11 6.21
CA TYR A 32 3.16 13.87 4.97
C TYR A 32 2.32 12.59 5.03
N LEU A 33 2.87 11.49 5.56
CA LEU A 33 2.13 10.24 5.75
C LEU A 33 0.97 10.41 6.73
N THR A 34 1.17 11.22 7.76
CA THR A 34 0.12 11.57 8.73
C THR A 34 -1.01 12.31 8.05
N ASP A 35 -0.70 13.27 7.17
CA ASP A 35 -1.70 13.98 6.37
C ASP A 35 -2.47 13.02 5.45
N LEU A 36 -1.79 12.09 4.78
CA LEU A 36 -2.45 11.07 3.96
C LEU A 36 -3.38 10.18 4.80
N LEU A 37 -2.94 9.74 5.98
CA LEU A 37 -3.73 8.95 6.93
C LEU A 37 -4.90 9.73 7.56
N GLN A 38 -4.96 11.05 7.38
CA GLN A 38 -6.13 11.86 7.74
C GLN A 38 -7.08 12.04 6.55
N ALA A 39 -6.56 12.08 5.32
CA ALA A 39 -7.33 12.32 4.10
C ALA A 39 -7.92 11.04 3.46
N TYR A 40 -7.26 9.90 3.62
CA TYR A 40 -7.61 8.64 2.96
C TYR A 40 -7.73 7.48 3.95
N MET A 41 -8.49 6.46 3.55
CA MET A 41 -8.62 5.24 4.35
C MET A 41 -7.32 4.42 4.30
N SER A 42 -6.92 3.81 5.41
CA SER A 42 -5.68 3.02 5.47
C SER A 42 -5.56 1.97 4.36
N PRO A 43 -6.61 1.19 4.01
CA PRO A 43 -6.50 0.23 2.91
C PRO A 43 -6.19 0.85 1.54
N GLN A 44 -6.66 2.08 1.27
CA GLN A 44 -6.33 2.77 0.02
C GLN A 44 -4.86 3.17 0.00
N ILE A 45 -4.34 3.64 1.14
CA ILE A 45 -2.91 4.00 1.29
C ILE A 45 -2.04 2.74 1.18
N GLU A 46 -2.43 1.64 1.81
CA GLU A 46 -1.76 0.34 1.66
C GLU A 46 -1.63 -0.06 0.19
N LEU A 47 -2.74 -0.03 -0.56
CA LEU A 47 -2.71 -0.35 -1.99
C LEU A 47 -1.79 0.60 -2.77
N ALA A 48 -1.93 1.91 -2.56
CA ALA A 48 -1.15 2.91 -3.27
C ALA A 48 0.36 2.79 -2.98
N LEU A 49 0.74 2.47 -1.74
CA LEU A 49 2.12 2.17 -1.37
C LEU A 49 2.66 0.97 -2.17
N VAL A 50 1.93 -0.13 -2.17
CA VAL A 50 2.36 -1.39 -2.79
C VAL A 50 2.43 -1.26 -4.32
N GLU A 51 1.46 -0.59 -4.94
CA GLU A 51 1.51 -0.32 -6.37
C GLU A 51 2.65 0.62 -6.75
N THR A 52 2.93 1.65 -5.92
CA THR A 52 4.06 2.54 -6.17
C THR A 52 5.39 1.80 -6.03
N ILE A 53 5.52 0.93 -5.02
CA ILE A 53 6.67 0.03 -4.86
C ILE A 53 6.84 -0.84 -6.11
N ALA A 54 5.78 -1.52 -6.56
CA ALA A 54 5.83 -2.39 -7.74
C ALA A 54 6.20 -1.62 -9.02
N ALA A 55 5.61 -0.44 -9.23
CA ALA A 55 5.83 0.38 -10.42
C ALA A 55 7.25 0.95 -10.50
N THR A 56 7.93 1.10 -9.36
CA THR A 56 9.23 1.77 -9.27
C THR A 56 10.36 0.85 -8.86
N TRP A 57 10.08 -0.46 -8.76
CA TRP A 57 11.03 -1.49 -8.32
C TRP A 57 12.29 -1.56 -9.18
N SER A 58 12.18 -1.27 -10.48
CA SER A 58 13.29 -1.28 -11.43
C SER A 58 14.07 0.04 -11.49
N GLU A 59 13.63 1.10 -10.80
CA GLU A 59 14.35 2.38 -10.77
C GLU A 59 15.61 2.26 -9.89
N ILE A 60 16.77 2.69 -10.41
CA ILE A 60 18.06 2.65 -9.71
C ILE A 60 18.69 4.05 -9.71
N PRO A 61 18.92 4.66 -8.52
CA PRO A 61 18.58 4.14 -7.19
C PRO A 61 17.07 4.09 -6.96
N SER A 62 16.61 3.20 -6.06
CA SER A 62 15.20 3.11 -5.71
C SER A 62 14.70 4.42 -5.13
N ILE A 63 13.53 4.87 -5.58
CA ILE A 63 12.92 6.09 -5.05
C ILE A 63 12.46 5.91 -3.60
N ARG A 64 12.75 6.89 -2.76
CA ARG A 64 12.41 6.92 -1.34
C ARG A 64 12.11 8.35 -0.91
N GLY A 65 11.66 8.55 0.32
CA GLY A 65 11.38 9.85 0.92
C GLY A 65 10.26 10.60 0.23
N LEU A 66 10.35 11.93 0.25
CA LEU A 66 9.32 12.81 -0.31
C LEU A 66 8.98 12.51 -1.79
N PRO A 67 9.93 12.20 -2.69
CA PRO A 67 9.60 11.79 -4.06
C PRO A 67 8.67 10.56 -4.13
N PHE A 68 8.91 9.56 -3.28
CA PHE A 68 8.11 8.34 -3.24
C PHE A 68 6.70 8.62 -2.73
N ILE A 69 6.55 9.29 -1.58
CA ILE A 69 5.22 9.55 -1.00
C ILE A 69 4.38 10.52 -1.85
N LYS A 70 5.04 11.40 -2.62
CA LYS A 70 4.36 12.22 -3.63
C LYS A 70 3.77 11.38 -4.76
N LYS A 71 4.47 10.34 -5.25
CA LYS A 71 3.91 9.40 -6.24
C LYS A 71 2.70 8.63 -5.66
N VAL A 72 2.80 8.20 -4.40
CA VAL A 72 1.69 7.55 -3.67
C VAL A 72 0.48 8.48 -3.61
N HIS A 73 0.66 9.73 -3.23
CA HIS A 73 -0.43 10.71 -3.19
C HIS A 73 -1.00 11.02 -4.58
N GLN A 74 -0.17 11.09 -5.62
CA GLN A 74 -0.66 11.25 -6.99
C GLN A 74 -1.56 10.10 -7.42
N LEU A 75 -1.21 8.86 -7.06
CA LEU A 75 -2.02 7.68 -7.33
C LEU A 75 -3.35 7.73 -6.56
N LEU A 76 -3.32 8.08 -5.27
CA LEU A 76 -4.53 8.27 -4.46
C LEU A 76 -5.46 9.33 -5.05
N LYS A 77 -4.93 10.49 -5.47
CA LYS A 77 -5.69 11.53 -6.15
C LYS A 77 -6.29 11.06 -7.47
N HIS A 78 -5.55 10.26 -8.24
CA HIS A 78 -6.05 9.72 -9.50
C HIS A 78 -7.28 8.83 -9.28
N TRP A 79 -7.33 8.10 -8.17
CA TRP A 79 -8.44 7.24 -7.76
C TRP A 79 -9.63 7.97 -7.11
N GLU A 80 -9.54 9.28 -6.88
CA GLU A 80 -10.71 10.07 -6.42
C GLU A 80 -11.84 10.07 -7.45
N ASP A 81 -11.51 9.90 -8.73
CA ASP A 81 -12.48 9.54 -9.78
C ASP A 81 -12.66 8.01 -9.81
N PRO A 82 -13.86 7.49 -9.49
CA PRO A 82 -14.11 6.04 -9.48
C PRO A 82 -13.85 5.33 -10.81
N SER A 83 -13.93 6.05 -11.95
CA SER A 83 -13.66 5.47 -13.28
C SER A 83 -12.17 5.13 -13.49
N ASN A 84 -11.29 5.75 -12.70
CA ASN A 84 -9.86 5.53 -12.70
C ASN A 84 -9.41 4.44 -11.71
N PHE A 85 -10.28 3.98 -10.81
CA PHE A 85 -9.93 2.95 -9.85
C PHE A 85 -9.81 1.58 -10.53
N LYS A 86 -8.58 1.22 -10.89
CA LYS A 86 -8.22 -0.07 -11.48
C LYS A 86 -6.92 -0.54 -10.85
N PRO A 87 -6.98 -1.40 -9.80
CA PRO A 87 -5.79 -1.95 -9.18
C PRO A 87 -4.90 -2.64 -10.21
N LEU A 88 -3.62 -2.29 -10.21
CA LEU A 88 -2.62 -2.84 -11.11
C LEU A 88 -2.03 -4.16 -10.61
N ILE A 89 -2.25 -4.46 -9.33
CA ILE A 89 -1.82 -5.69 -8.68
C ILE A 89 -3.02 -6.52 -8.23
N SER A 90 -2.87 -7.84 -8.34
CA SER A 90 -3.81 -8.81 -7.78
C SER A 90 -3.64 -8.92 -6.25
N PRO A 91 -4.64 -9.47 -5.54
CA PRO A 91 -4.55 -9.78 -4.11
C PRO A 91 -3.35 -10.67 -3.76
N ASP A 92 -3.02 -11.64 -4.60
CA ASP A 92 -1.85 -12.50 -4.40
C ASP A 92 -0.54 -11.71 -4.52
N GLN A 93 -0.44 -10.83 -5.51
CA GLN A 93 0.72 -9.95 -5.66
C GLN A 93 0.84 -8.97 -4.50
N PHE A 94 -0.29 -8.42 -4.02
CA PHE A 94 -0.30 -7.61 -2.82
C PHE A 94 0.24 -8.41 -1.61
N PHE A 95 -0.24 -9.64 -1.41
CA PHE A 95 0.28 -10.49 -0.33
C PHE A 95 1.78 -10.77 -0.49
N GLN A 96 2.25 -11.08 -1.70
CA GLN A 96 3.66 -11.37 -1.97
C GLN A 96 4.58 -10.16 -1.73
N ILE A 97 4.12 -8.95 -2.04
CA ILE A 97 4.89 -7.71 -1.86
C ILE A 97 4.78 -7.23 -0.41
N ALA A 98 3.55 -7.05 0.09
CA ALA A 98 3.30 -6.45 1.38
C ALA A 98 3.41 -7.44 2.55
N ASN A 99 3.37 -8.75 2.33
CA ASN A 99 3.27 -9.79 3.36
C ASN A 99 2.14 -9.51 4.39
N LEU A 100 1.04 -8.95 3.90
CA LEU A 100 -0.14 -8.59 4.67
C LEU A 100 -1.39 -9.20 4.03
N ASP A 101 -2.37 -9.54 4.86
CA ASP A 101 -3.66 -10.04 4.40
C ASP A 101 -4.32 -9.05 3.40
N PRO A 102 -4.71 -9.45 2.17
CA PRO A 102 -5.30 -8.54 1.19
C PRO A 102 -6.74 -8.10 1.50
N ALA A 103 -7.46 -8.76 2.41
CA ALA A 103 -8.88 -8.54 2.63
C ALA A 103 -9.30 -7.10 2.96
N PRO A 104 -8.54 -6.33 3.76
CA PRO A 104 -8.86 -4.93 3.98
C PRO A 104 -8.87 -4.09 2.70
N VAL A 105 -8.07 -4.46 1.70
CA VAL A 105 -7.90 -3.73 0.44
C VAL A 105 -8.86 -4.22 -0.64
N PHE A 106 -9.02 -5.55 -0.79
CA PHE A 106 -9.76 -6.16 -1.91
C PHE A 106 -11.11 -6.76 -1.51
N GLY A 107 -11.48 -6.72 -0.22
CA GLY A 107 -12.69 -7.34 0.33
C GLY A 107 -12.58 -8.86 0.45
N ASN A 108 -13.51 -9.55 1.14
CA ASN A 108 -13.34 -10.97 1.47
C ASN A 108 -13.47 -11.97 0.30
N ASN A 109 -13.75 -11.50 -0.91
CA ASN A 109 -14.13 -12.37 -2.04
C ASN A 109 -12.94 -12.82 -2.92
N TYR A 110 -11.70 -12.40 -2.65
CA TYR A 110 -10.54 -12.79 -3.48
C TYR A 110 -9.97 -14.18 -3.14
N ASN A 111 -10.33 -14.80 -2.01
CA ASN A 111 -9.85 -16.13 -1.62
C ASN A 111 -10.42 -17.30 -2.47
N SER A 112 -10.99 -17.01 -3.64
CA SER A 112 -11.52 -18.00 -4.59
C SER A 112 -10.40 -18.55 -5.49
N LEU A 113 -9.26 -18.92 -4.92
CA LEU A 113 -8.21 -19.65 -5.63
C LEU A 113 -8.23 -21.11 -5.19
N PRO A 114 -8.13 -22.07 -6.13
CA PRO A 114 -8.16 -23.49 -5.80
C PRO A 114 -6.96 -23.81 -4.93
N THR A 115 -7.23 -24.42 -3.77
CA THR A 115 -6.21 -25.03 -2.93
C THR A 115 -5.39 -25.97 -3.81
N PRO A 116 -4.04 -25.91 -3.80
CA PRO A 116 -3.25 -26.86 -4.57
C PRO A 116 -3.59 -28.26 -4.07
N GLU A 117 -4.05 -29.12 -4.99
CA GLU A 117 -4.40 -30.51 -4.71
C GLU A 117 -3.29 -31.16 -3.90
N SER A 118 -3.64 -31.58 -2.68
CA SER A 118 -2.80 -32.48 -1.90
C SER A 118 -2.77 -33.81 -2.64
N LYS A 119 -1.76 -34.00 -3.50
CA LYS A 119 -1.39 -35.34 -3.95
C LYS A 119 -0.84 -36.08 -2.75
N SER A 120 -1.59 -37.05 -2.26
CA SER A 120 -1.14 -38.15 -1.41
C SER A 120 -1.74 -39.44 -1.95
#